data_AF-A0A3S4ILL8-F1
#
_entry.id   AF-A0A3S4ILL8-F1
#
_cell.length_a   1.000
_cell.length_b   1.000
_cell.length_c   1.000
_cell.angle_alpha   90.00
_cell.angle_beta   90.00
_cell.angle_gamma   90.00
#
_symmetry.space_group_name_H-M   'P 1'
#
loop_
_entity.id
_entity.type
_entity.pdbx_description
1 polymer ?
#
loop_
_entity_poly.entity_id
_entity_poly.type
_entity_poly.pdbx_seq_one_letter_code
_entity_poly.pdbx_strand_id
1 'polypeptide(L)'
;MCSGICAGEGGSIPLILLEEPSPFRQDIIAALETARVSWHLAHGASSLSGVKAAVKAGLGVTARPVEMMSPDLRVAGISEGLPALPDTRYVVSCNPRTVSELPQAIFQSLSQEIHPWETGTALTPEEGGNTLVL
;
A
#
# COMPACT_ATOMS: atom_id res chain seq x y z
N MET A 1 -13.47 15.73 18.15
CA MET A 1 -12.72 14.52 17.79
C MET A 1 -12.08 14.77 16.43
N CYS A 2 -10.78 15.08 16.39
CA CYS A 2 -10.09 15.35 15.13
C CYS A 2 -9.89 14.04 14.37
N SER A 3 -10.70 13.80 13.34
CA SER A 3 -10.61 12.64 12.45
C SER A 3 -9.67 12.93 11.26
N GLY A 4 -8.51 13.52 11.54
CA GLY A 4 -7.50 13.87 10.53
C GLY A 4 -6.12 13.47 11.06
N ILE A 5 -5.19 13.17 10.15
CA ILE A 5 -3.79 12.91 10.50
C ILE A 5 -3.32 14.09 11.34
N CYS A 6 -2.97 13.86 12.61
CA CYS A 6 -2.38 14.90 13.45
C CYS A 6 -0.96 15.13 12.91
N ALA A 7 -0.83 15.96 11.88
CA ALA A 7 0.46 16.50 11.49
C ALA A 7 1.01 17.22 12.72
N GLY A 8 2.12 16.71 13.28
CA GLY A 8 2.78 17.34 14.42
C GLY A 8 3.17 18.79 14.12
N GLU A 9 3.50 19.57 15.15
CA GLU A 9 3.91 20.97 15.04
C GLU A 9 4.90 21.16 13.86
N GLY A 10 4.41 21.69 12.74
CA GLY A 10 5.18 21.86 11.50
C GLY A 10 4.64 21.18 10.23
N GLY A 11 3.53 20.44 10.27
CA GLY A 11 2.91 19.90 9.03
C GLY A 11 3.60 18.66 8.45
N SER A 12 4.44 17.98 9.24
CA SER A 12 5.17 16.78 8.82
C SER A 12 4.36 15.51 9.05
N ILE A 13 4.31 14.63 8.04
CA ILE A 13 3.58 13.35 8.07
C ILE A 13 4.32 12.34 8.97
N PRO A 14 3.66 11.80 10.01
CA PRO A 14 4.25 10.79 10.89
C PRO A 14 4.21 9.41 10.23
N LEU A 15 5.36 8.89 9.79
CA LEU A 15 5.46 7.58 9.14
C LEU A 15 5.71 6.45 10.14
N ILE A 16 4.99 5.35 9.92
CA ILE A 16 5.24 4.05 10.53
C ILE A 16 5.82 3.13 9.45
N LEU A 17 7.07 2.72 9.63
CA LEU A 17 7.80 1.93 8.63
C LEU A 17 8.29 0.61 9.22
N LEU A 18 8.24 -0.43 8.39
CA LEU A 18 8.95 -1.67 8.68
C LEU A 18 10.46 -1.40 8.65
N GLU A 19 11.20 -1.94 9.61
CA GLU A 19 12.66 -1.95 9.62
C GLU A 19 13.22 -2.71 8.41
N GLU A 20 14.47 -2.40 8.03
CA GLU A 20 15.08 -3.04 6.88
C GLU A 20 15.42 -4.52 7.16
N PRO A 21 15.30 -5.40 6.15
CA PRO A 21 14.91 -5.12 4.77
C PRO A 21 13.39 -4.90 4.60
N SER A 22 13.00 -3.81 3.94
CA SER A 22 11.60 -3.47 3.67
C SER A 22 11.41 -3.10 2.20
N PRO A 23 10.62 -3.87 1.42
CA PRO A 23 10.44 -3.60 0.00
C PRO A 23 9.69 -2.30 -0.27
N PHE A 24 8.88 -1.81 0.67
CA PHE A 24 8.05 -0.62 0.48
C PHE A 24 8.70 0.67 1.00
N ARG A 25 9.71 0.57 1.88
CA ARG A 25 10.28 1.74 2.57
C ARG A 25 10.81 2.76 1.56
N GLN A 26 11.56 2.30 0.57
CA GLN A 26 12.17 3.17 -0.44
C GLN A 26 11.11 3.84 -1.32
N ASP A 27 10.11 3.10 -1.78
CA ASP A 27 9.03 3.64 -2.62
C ASP A 27 8.23 4.73 -1.90
N ILE A 28 7.93 4.52 -0.61
CA ILE A 28 7.20 5.49 0.22
C ILE A 28 8.01 6.77 0.38
N ILE A 29 9.29 6.64 0.74
CA ILE A 29 10.19 7.79 0.93
C ILE A 29 10.36 8.54 -0.38
N ALA A 30 10.64 7.84 -1.48
CA ALA A 30 10.84 8.44 -2.79
C ALA A 30 9.59 9.19 -3.28
N ALA A 31 8.39 8.64 -3.04
CA ALA A 31 7.14 9.31 -3.40
C ALA A 31 6.93 10.61 -2.61
N LEU A 32 7.21 10.58 -1.29
CA LEU A 32 7.10 11.78 -0.43
C LEU A 32 8.14 12.84 -0.79
N GLU A 33 9.39 12.43 -1.05
CA GLU A 33 10.46 13.33 -1.48
C GLU A 33 10.16 13.97 -2.84
N THR A 34 9.67 13.19 -3.81
CA THR A 34 9.26 13.68 -5.13
C THR A 34 8.13 14.70 -5.01
N ALA A 35 7.16 14.44 -4.13
CA ALA A 35 6.05 15.34 -3.86
C ALA A 35 6.41 16.51 -2.93
N ARG A 36 7.65 16.56 -2.41
CA ARG A 36 8.14 17.53 -1.41
C ARG A 36 7.25 17.61 -0.17
N VAL A 37 6.70 16.48 0.25
CA VAL A 37 5.89 16.35 1.45
C VAL A 37 6.83 16.14 2.63
N SER A 38 6.78 17.04 3.61
CA SER A 38 7.54 16.87 4.86
C SER A 38 7.06 15.64 5.60
N TRP A 39 7.99 14.79 6.02
CA TRP A 39 7.71 13.58 6.78
C TRP A 39 8.78 13.35 7.83
N HIS A 40 8.48 12.50 8.81
CA HIS A 40 9.43 12.00 9.79
C HIS A 40 9.09 10.56 10.17
N LEU A 41 10.09 9.81 10.63
CA LEU A 41 9.88 8.47 11.16
C LEU A 41 9.31 8.58 12.58
N ALA A 42 8.01 8.34 12.74
CA ALA A 42 7.35 8.32 14.05
C ALA A 42 7.58 6.98 14.78
N HIS A 43 7.54 5.86 14.04
CA HIS A 43 7.78 4.54 14.62
C HIS A 43 8.39 3.56 13.60
N GLY A 44 9.42 2.84 14.02
CA GLY A 44 9.96 1.67 13.33
C GLY A 44 9.45 0.39 13.97
N ALA A 45 9.07 -0.60 13.16
CA ALA A 45 8.65 -1.91 13.66
C ALA A 45 9.39 -3.04 12.92
N SER A 46 9.70 -4.11 13.64
CA SER A 46 10.40 -5.29 13.12
C SER A 46 9.46 -6.33 12.47
N SER A 47 8.15 -6.07 12.46
CA SER A 47 7.15 -6.96 11.85
C SER A 47 5.94 -6.19 11.29
N LEU A 48 5.25 -6.79 10.32
CA LEU A 48 4.01 -6.23 9.78
C LEU A 48 2.92 -6.11 10.85
N SER A 49 2.86 -7.06 11.78
CA SER A 49 1.93 -6.99 12.92
C SER A 49 2.22 -5.79 13.82
N GLY A 50 3.51 -5.48 14.05
CA GLY A 50 3.93 -4.28 14.78
C GLY A 50 3.54 -2.99 14.07
N VAL A 51 3.77 -2.91 12.74
CA VAL A 51 3.31 -1.78 11.92
C VAL A 51 1.79 -1.61 12.05
N LYS A 52 1.01 -2.68 11.86
CA LYS A 52 -0.46 -2.64 11.98
C LYS A 52 -0.91 -2.18 13.37
N ALA A 53 -0.29 -2.70 14.43
CA ALA A 53 -0.62 -2.31 15.79
C ALA A 53 -0.35 -0.81 16.04
N ALA A 54 0.79 -0.29 15.59
CA ALA A 54 1.14 1.12 15.73
C ALA A 54 0.17 2.05 14.98
N VAL A 55 -0.25 1.67 13.76
CA VAL A 55 -1.25 2.44 13.00
C VAL A 55 -2.61 2.40 13.71
N LYS A 56 -3.05 1.23 14.19
CA LYS A 56 -4.30 1.10 14.97
C LYS A 56 -4.27 1.91 16.27
N ALA A 57 -3.11 2.04 16.89
CA ALA A 57 -2.90 2.88 18.06
C ALA A 57 -2.84 4.40 17.74
N GLY A 58 -2.95 4.78 16.46
CA GLY A 58 -2.95 6.18 16.02
C GLY A 58 -1.58 6.85 16.05
N LEU A 59 -0.48 6.09 16.03
CA LEU A 59 0.88 6.63 16.10
C LEU A 59 1.36 7.26 14.78
N GLY A 60 0.63 7.06 13.67
CA GLY A 60 0.99 7.60 12.36
C GLY A 60 0.35 6.86 11.20
N VAL A 61 0.87 7.09 9.99
CA VAL A 61 0.40 6.48 8.74
C VAL A 61 1.45 5.55 8.16
N THR A 62 1.01 4.58 7.36
CA THR A 62 1.88 3.69 6.60
C THR A 62 1.28 3.48 5.21
N ALA A 63 2.09 2.99 4.29
CA ALA A 63 1.68 2.70 2.94
C ALA A 63 1.94 1.22 2.62
N ARG A 64 0.86 0.51 2.25
CA ARG A 64 0.83 -0.93 2.05
C ARG A 64 -0.19 -1.27 0.95
N PRO A 65 -0.07 -2.46 0.34
CA PRO A 65 -1.06 -2.93 -0.63
C PRO A 65 -2.46 -3.00 -0.01
N VAL A 66 -3.50 -2.76 -0.82
CA VAL A 66 -4.91 -2.68 -0.38
C VAL A 66 -5.38 -3.99 0.27
N GLU A 67 -4.82 -5.12 -0.14
CA GLU A 67 -5.08 -6.46 0.39
C GLU A 67 -4.66 -6.59 1.87
N MET A 68 -3.81 -5.69 2.37
CA MET A 68 -3.40 -5.64 3.77
C MET A 68 -4.31 -4.79 4.65
N MET A 69 -5.31 -4.12 4.07
CA MET A 69 -6.29 -3.30 4.78
C MET A 69 -7.12 -4.15 5.75
N SER A 70 -7.54 -3.53 6.86
CA SER A 70 -8.49 -4.12 7.81
C SER A 70 -9.59 -3.09 8.10
N PRO A 71 -10.79 -3.50 8.55
CA PRO A 71 -11.91 -2.58 8.81
C PRO A 71 -11.57 -1.44 9.78
N ASP A 72 -10.62 -1.68 10.69
CA ASP A 72 -10.19 -0.70 11.70
C ASP A 72 -9.25 0.39 11.13
N LEU A 73 -8.93 0.34 9.83
CA LEU A 73 -8.03 1.26 9.15
C LEU A 73 -8.79 2.02 8.07
N ARG A 74 -8.45 3.30 7.88
CA ARG A 74 -8.92 4.10 6.75
C ARG A 74 -7.78 4.35 5.77
N VAL A 75 -8.12 4.51 4.51
CA VAL A 75 -7.17 4.98 3.50
C VAL A 75 -7.02 6.50 3.66
N ALA A 76 -5.78 6.96 3.70
CA ALA A 76 -5.46 8.37 3.60
C ALA A 76 -4.94 8.67 2.18
N GLY A 77 -5.39 9.77 1.60
CA GLY A 77 -5.17 10.08 0.18
C GLY A 77 -4.74 11.52 -0.08
N ILE A 78 -4.89 11.94 -1.34
CA ILE A 78 -4.45 13.25 -1.85
C ILE A 78 -5.07 14.42 -1.08
N SER A 79 -6.33 14.29 -0.64
CA SER A 79 -7.01 15.30 0.17
C SER A 79 -6.33 15.58 1.52
N GLU A 80 -5.45 14.69 1.96
CA GLU A 80 -4.70 14.80 3.21
C GLU A 80 -3.21 15.10 2.97
N GLY A 81 -2.84 15.49 1.74
CA GLY A 81 -1.48 15.87 1.38
C GLY A 81 -0.55 14.69 1.10
N LEU A 82 -1.08 13.47 0.95
CA LEU A 82 -0.28 12.29 0.60
C LEU A 82 -0.21 12.12 -0.92
N PRO A 83 0.97 11.79 -1.48
CA PRO A 83 1.12 11.53 -2.90
C PRO A 83 0.48 10.20 -3.30
N ALA A 84 0.20 10.05 -4.59
CA ALA A 84 -0.06 8.74 -5.17
C ALA A 84 1.20 7.86 -5.07
N LEU A 85 0.99 6.56 -4.87
CA LEU A 85 2.06 5.57 -4.82
C LEU A 85 2.04 4.70 -6.07
N PRO A 86 3.19 4.14 -6.47
CA PRO A 86 3.23 3.17 -7.56
C PRO A 86 2.46 1.90 -7.20
N ASP A 87 2.02 1.18 -8.22
CA ASP A 87 1.39 -0.13 -8.05
C ASP A 87 2.35 -1.12 -7.39
N THR A 88 1.80 -1.96 -6.50
CA THR A 88 2.58 -3.02 -5.86
C THR A 88 2.87 -4.15 -6.85
N ARG A 89 4.15 -4.43 -7.07
CA ARG A 89 4.59 -5.57 -7.89
C ARG A 89 4.75 -6.82 -7.04
N TYR A 90 3.97 -7.86 -7.35
CA TYR A 90 4.16 -9.20 -6.83
C TYR A 90 5.06 -10.00 -7.75
N VAL A 91 6.06 -10.68 -7.18
CA VAL A 91 6.98 -11.53 -7.93
C VAL A 91 6.96 -12.93 -7.33
N VAL A 92 6.90 -13.93 -8.21
CA VAL A 92 7.16 -15.32 -7.85
C VAL A 92 8.63 -15.58 -8.17
N SER A 93 9.37 -16.16 -7.22
CA SER A 93 10.79 -16.48 -7.38
C SER A 93 11.03 -17.95 -7.11
N CYS A 94 11.75 -18.61 -8.01
CA CYS A 94 12.16 -20.00 -7.88
C CYS A 94 13.67 -20.10 -8.07
N ASN A 95 14.36 -20.86 -7.22
CA ASN A 95 15.76 -21.20 -7.44
C ASN A 95 15.84 -22.48 -8.28
N PRO A 96 16.19 -22.40 -9.58
CA PRO A 96 16.16 -23.57 -10.46
C PRO A 96 17.18 -24.65 -10.07
N ARG A 97 18.16 -24.33 -9.20
CA ARG A 97 19.23 -25.27 -8.80
C ARG A 97 18.86 -26.15 -7.61
N THR A 98 17.81 -25.80 -6.86
CA THR A 98 17.49 -26.46 -5.58
C THR A 98 16.07 -27.00 -5.50
N VAL A 99 15.21 -26.67 -6.47
CA VAL A 99 13.78 -26.96 -6.41
C VAL A 99 13.49 -28.26 -7.16
N SER A 100 12.72 -29.16 -6.54
CA SER A 100 12.25 -30.41 -7.14
C SER A 100 11.27 -30.16 -8.31
N GLU A 101 10.90 -31.22 -9.03
CA GLU A 101 10.03 -31.11 -10.21
C GLU A 101 8.68 -30.44 -9.92
N LEU A 102 8.05 -30.72 -8.76
CA LEU A 102 6.71 -30.22 -8.45
C LEU A 102 6.65 -28.69 -8.24
N PRO A 103 7.49 -28.04 -7.40
CA PRO A 103 7.44 -26.59 -7.29
C PRO A 103 7.97 -25.88 -8.55
N GLN A 104 8.82 -26.53 -9.37
CA GLN A 104 9.16 -26.01 -10.71
C GLN A 104 7.93 -25.99 -11.64
N ALA A 105 7.12 -27.05 -11.63
CA ALA A 105 5.88 -27.10 -12.39
C ALA A 105 4.88 -26.03 -11.93
N ILE A 106 4.74 -25.82 -10.61
CA ILE A 106 3.91 -24.73 -10.05
C ILE A 106 4.44 -23.36 -10.51
N PHE A 107 5.75 -23.13 -10.40
CA PHE A 107 6.38 -21.88 -10.84
C PHE A 107 6.12 -21.61 -12.33
N GLN A 108 6.30 -22.61 -13.18
CA GLN A 108 6.03 -22.51 -14.61
C GLN A 108 4.57 -22.17 -14.88
N SER A 109 3.63 -22.90 -14.24
CA SER A 109 2.20 -22.63 -14.37
C SER A 109 1.83 -21.20 -13.98
N LEU A 110 2.29 -20.73 -12.81
CA LEU A 110 2.05 -19.37 -12.35
C LEU A 110 2.70 -18.32 -13.27
N SER A 111 3.82 -18.64 -13.92
CA SER A 111 4.51 -17.71 -14.82
C SER A 111 3.85 -17.58 -16.19
N GLN A 112 3.02 -18.55 -16.61
CA GLN A 112 2.31 -18.48 -17.90
C GLN A 112 1.02 -17.66 -17.84
N GLU A 113 0.46 -17.39 -16.64
CA GLU A 113 -0.86 -16.78 -16.48
C GLU A 113 -0.87 -15.26 -16.19
N ILE A 114 0.26 -14.55 -16.21
CA ILE A 114 0.31 -13.19 -15.64
C ILE A 114 0.03 -12.10 -16.69
N HIS A 115 -1.26 -11.85 -16.94
CA HIS A 115 -1.82 -10.50 -17.16
C HIS A 115 -3.18 -10.36 -16.43
N PRO A 116 -3.26 -10.46 -15.09
CA PRO A 116 -4.55 -10.48 -14.38
C PRO A 116 -5.29 -9.13 -14.42
N TRP A 117 -4.56 -8.03 -14.62
CA TRP A 117 -5.07 -6.65 -14.56
C TRP A 117 -5.34 -6.01 -15.94
N GLU A 118 -5.16 -6.74 -17.04
CA GLU A 118 -5.61 -6.27 -18.37
C GLU A 118 -7.11 -6.54 -18.62
N THR A 119 -7.80 -7.19 -17.68
CA THR A 119 -9.26 -7.36 -17.76
C THR A 119 -9.97 -6.13 -17.20
N GLY A 120 -10.10 -5.10 -18.05
CA GLY A 120 -11.16 -4.11 -17.98
C GLY A 120 -10.91 -2.89 -17.09
N THR A 121 -10.69 -1.75 -17.74
CA THR A 121 -10.96 -0.40 -17.22
C THR A 121 -12.47 -0.20 -16.98
N ALA A 122 -13.07 -0.98 -16.08
CA ALA A 122 -14.39 -0.68 -15.56
C ALA A 122 -14.24 0.38 -14.46
N LEU A 123 -14.03 1.63 -14.89
CA LEU A 123 -14.52 2.77 -14.14
C LEU A 123 -16.03 2.54 -13.99
N THR A 124 -16.49 2.09 -12.83
CA THR A 124 -17.90 2.14 -12.52
C THR A 124 -18.27 3.62 -12.45
N PRO A 125 -19.18 4.12 -13.31
CA PRO A 125 -19.69 5.46 -13.15
C PRO A 125 -20.56 5.43 -11.90
N GLU A 126 -20.08 6.07 -10.84
CA GLU A 126 -20.89 6.46 -9.69
C GLU A 126 -21.87 7.56 -10.16
N GLU A 127 -22.80 7.22 -11.06
CA GLU A 127 -23.90 8.09 -11.47
C GLU A 127 -25.21 7.50 -10.93
N GLY A 128 -25.37 7.66 -9.62
CA GLY A 128 -26.62 7.45 -8.92
C GLY A 128 -27.62 8.55 -9.24
N GLY A 129 -28.37 8.36 -10.32
CA GLY A 129 -29.81 8.57 -10.43
C GLY A 129 -30.40 9.97 -10.26
N ASN A 130 -31.02 10.47 -11.33
CA ASN A 130 -32.47 10.73 -11.41
C ASN A 130 -32.87 11.39 -12.74
N THR A 131 -33.69 10.72 -13.54
CA THR A 131 -34.85 11.32 -14.23
C THR A 131 -35.63 10.21 -14.93
N LEU A 132 -36.84 9.99 -14.43
CA LEU A 132 -37.94 9.32 -15.12
C LEU A 132 -38.28 10.12 -16.38
N VAL A 133 -38.49 9.48 -17.53
CA VAL A 133 -39.70 9.59 -18.39
C VAL A 133 -39.63 8.48 -19.46
N LEU A 134 -40.70 7.67 -19.49
CA LEU A 134 -41.22 6.75 -20.53
C LEU A 134 -40.28 6.21 -21.62
#